data_AF-A0A9P6QFJ7-F1
#
_entry.id   AF-A0A9P6QFJ7-F1
#
_cell.length_a   1.000
_cell.length_b   1.000
_cell.length_c   1.000
_cell.angle_alpha   90.00
_cell.angle_beta   90.00
_cell.angle_gamma   90.00
#
_symmetry.space_group_name_H-M   'P 1'
#
loop_
_entity.id
_entity.type
_entity.pdbx_description
1 polymer ?
#
loop_
_entity_poly.entity_id
_entity_poly.type
_entity_poly.pdbx_seq_one_letter_code
_entity_poly.pdbx_strand_id
1 'polypeptide(L)'
;MCIAIEALGPYTRRPEDEPEHLLKYLAKMKALRTKSLPFHHSIEAAIQARLRSGQWPVNELPATILTPRSLKPVEKTDKQGNVLQGYTWRSDPILTFHIPTSASNAYGEAFMRRITCPFLAFFTTHGFRTRFDVDERLSWLTNAQVVTTHTVEGSHHIHLEDPELVAKMVSEWIIERDKTEKARL
;
A
#
# COMPACT_ATOMS: atom_id res chain seq x y z
N MET A 1 -19.51 6.57 7.22
CA MET A 1 -18.99 6.53 5.83
C MET A 1 -17.65 5.81 5.80
N CYS A 2 -17.23 5.30 4.65
CA CYS A 2 -15.94 4.67 4.38
C CYS A 2 -15.35 5.28 3.10
N ILE A 3 -14.06 5.64 3.14
CA ILE A 3 -13.34 6.23 2.02
C ILE A 3 -12.10 5.38 1.78
N ALA A 4 -11.98 4.85 0.57
CA ALA A 4 -10.85 4.05 0.15
C ALA A 4 -10.15 4.74 -1.03
N ILE A 5 -8.86 5.00 -0.89
CA ILE A 5 -8.03 5.62 -1.92
C ILE A 5 -7.05 4.56 -2.40
N GLU A 6 -7.16 4.15 -3.66
CA GLU A 6 -6.28 3.17 -4.28
C GLU A 6 -6.23 1.83 -3.53
N ALA A 7 -7.33 1.49 -2.85
CA ALA A 7 -7.48 0.29 -2.06
C ALA A 7 -8.91 -0.23 -2.12
N LEU A 8 -9.10 -1.55 -2.18
CA LEU A 8 -10.43 -2.16 -2.07
C LEU A 8 -10.34 -3.59 -1.53
N GLY A 9 -10.69 -3.78 -0.26
CA GLY A 9 -10.66 -5.08 0.41
C GLY A 9 -9.25 -5.64 0.67
N PRO A 10 -9.13 -6.79 1.37
CA PRO A 10 -7.84 -7.39 1.69
C PRO A 10 -7.15 -7.99 0.46
N TYR A 11 -5.82 -8.11 0.47
CA TYR A 11 -5.11 -8.92 -0.51
C TYR A 11 -5.56 -10.38 -0.38
N THR A 12 -6.02 -10.98 -1.48
CA THR A 12 -6.51 -12.35 -1.48
C THR A 12 -5.62 -13.28 -2.29
N ARG A 13 -5.64 -14.56 -1.94
CA ARG A 13 -4.98 -15.65 -2.67
C ARG A 13 -5.93 -16.84 -2.74
N ARG A 14 -5.79 -17.65 -3.78
CA ARG A 14 -6.52 -18.91 -3.86
C ARG A 14 -5.93 -19.92 -2.87
N PRO A 15 -6.76 -20.69 -2.15
CA PRO A 15 -6.27 -21.64 -1.15
C PRO A 15 -5.22 -22.62 -1.68
N GLU A 16 -5.30 -23.02 -2.95
CA GLU A 16 -4.35 -23.93 -3.61
C GLU A 16 -2.93 -23.34 -3.74
N ASP A 17 -2.78 -22.01 -3.77
CA ASP A 17 -1.48 -21.36 -3.90
C ASP A 17 -0.81 -21.15 -2.51
N GLU A 18 -1.56 -21.26 -1.42
CA GLU A 18 -1.07 -20.99 -0.05
C GLU A 18 0.10 -21.89 0.39
N PRO A 19 0.12 -23.22 0.12
CA PRO A 19 1.23 -24.07 0.54
C PRO A 19 2.59 -23.61 -0.02
N GLU A 20 2.65 -23.23 -1.30
CA GLU A 20 3.89 -22.77 -1.93
C GLU A 20 4.37 -21.45 -1.30
N HIS A 21 3.44 -20.54 -1.02
CA HIS A 21 3.78 -19.27 -0.41
C HIS A 21 4.22 -19.40 1.05
N LEU A 22 3.60 -20.31 1.81
CA LEU A 22 4.05 -20.64 3.15
C LEU A 22 5.48 -21.19 3.14
N LEU A 23 5.81 -22.07 2.18
CA LEU A 23 7.19 -22.55 2.00
C LEU A 23 8.17 -21.40 1.74
N LYS A 24 7.82 -20.45 0.86
CA LYS A 24 8.63 -19.24 0.59
C LYS A 24 8.82 -18.39 1.84
N TYR A 25 7.77 -18.21 2.64
CA TYR A 25 7.85 -17.49 3.91
C TYR A 25 8.79 -18.20 4.91
N LEU A 26 8.64 -19.51 5.09
CA LEU A 26 9.47 -20.31 6.00
C LEU A 26 10.94 -20.29 5.59
N ALA A 27 11.24 -20.32 4.29
CA ALA A 27 12.61 -20.16 3.79
C ALA A 27 13.20 -18.80 4.16
N LYS A 28 12.43 -17.71 4.00
CA LYS A 28 12.84 -16.36 4.42
C LYS A 28 13.04 -16.26 5.94
N MET A 29 12.17 -16.90 6.73
CA MET A 29 12.30 -16.96 8.19
C MET A 29 13.56 -17.67 8.65
N LYS A 30 13.93 -18.79 8.02
CA LYS A 30 15.21 -19.48 8.31
C LYS A 30 16.41 -18.58 8.06
N ALA A 31 16.36 -17.76 7.01
CA ALA A 31 17.42 -16.81 6.66
C ALA A 31 17.38 -15.50 7.48
N LEU A 32 16.38 -15.28 8.34
CA LEU A 32 16.19 -14.02 9.07
C LEU A 32 17.40 -13.67 9.95
N ARG A 33 18.00 -14.66 10.62
CA ARG A 33 19.15 -14.47 11.52
C ARG A 33 20.34 -13.80 10.86
N THR A 34 20.54 -14.04 9.56
CA THR A 34 21.65 -13.50 8.78
C THR A 34 21.21 -12.38 7.83
N LYS A 35 19.93 -12.01 7.84
CA LYS A 35 19.41 -10.99 6.95
C LYS A 35 19.73 -9.60 7.47
N SER A 36 20.37 -8.80 6.63
CA SER A 36 20.56 -7.37 6.84
C SER A 36 19.71 -6.55 5.87
N LEU A 37 19.34 -5.34 6.28
CA LEU A 37 18.72 -4.38 5.38
C LEU A 37 19.77 -3.78 4.43
N PRO A 38 19.35 -3.30 3.25
CA PRO A 38 20.24 -2.66 2.30
C PRO A 38 20.98 -1.47 2.92
N PHE A 39 22.28 -1.40 2.65
CA PHE A 39 23.14 -0.24 2.94
C PHE A 39 23.14 0.70 1.74
N HIS A 40 22.96 1.99 1.99
CA HIS A 40 23.00 3.06 0.98
C HIS A 40 24.10 4.05 1.35
N HIS A 41 24.95 4.40 0.38
CA HIS A 41 26.09 5.31 0.62
C HIS A 41 25.65 6.77 0.80
N SER A 42 24.46 7.14 0.32
CA SER A 42 23.88 8.46 0.51
C SER A 42 22.35 8.39 0.59
N ILE A 43 21.72 9.50 0.96
CA ILE A 43 20.26 9.63 0.95
C ILE A 43 19.72 9.54 -0.49
N GLU A 44 20.41 10.14 -1.45
CA GLU A 44 20.08 10.11 -2.87
C GLU A 44 20.10 8.67 -3.41
N ALA A 45 21.09 7.87 -3.01
CA ALA A 45 21.13 6.45 -3.36
C ALA A 45 19.91 5.69 -2.83
N ALA A 46 19.46 5.99 -1.62
CA ALA A 46 18.25 5.41 -1.03
C ALA A 46 16.96 5.90 -1.72
N ILE A 47 16.90 7.17 -2.14
CA ILE A 47 15.79 7.72 -2.94
C ILE A 47 15.70 6.95 -4.25
N GLN A 48 16.82 6.84 -4.96
CA GLN A 48 16.93 6.10 -6.21
C GLN A 48 16.53 4.63 -6.06
N ALA A 49 16.91 4.00 -4.94
CA ALA A 49 16.42 2.66 -4.61
C ALA A 49 14.89 2.66 -4.48
N ARG A 50 14.29 3.60 -3.73
CA ARG A 50 12.83 3.68 -3.54
C ARG A 50 12.06 3.91 -4.85
N LEU A 51 12.56 4.76 -5.74
CA LEU A 51 11.95 5.00 -7.07
C LEU A 51 11.87 3.75 -7.93
N ARG A 52 12.75 2.78 -7.70
CA ARG A 52 12.77 1.50 -8.44
C ARG A 52 12.20 0.33 -7.65
N SER A 53 11.77 0.56 -6.40
CA SER A 53 11.39 -0.50 -5.47
C SER A 53 9.88 -0.67 -5.40
N GLY A 54 9.46 -1.93 -5.25
CA GLY A 54 8.08 -2.28 -4.96
C GLY A 54 7.23 -2.53 -6.20
N GLN A 55 5.98 -2.94 -5.97
CA GLN A 55 5.03 -3.26 -7.04
C GLN A 55 4.41 -1.99 -7.65
N TRP A 56 4.26 -0.96 -6.83
CA TRP A 56 3.84 0.38 -7.26
C TRP A 56 4.87 1.39 -6.75
N PRO A 57 5.78 1.84 -7.63
CA PRO A 57 6.77 2.85 -7.30
C PRO A 57 6.09 4.16 -6.90
N VAL A 58 6.73 4.90 -6.01
CA VAL A 58 6.33 6.27 -5.65
C VAL A 58 7.05 7.24 -6.59
N ASN A 59 6.38 8.31 -7.03
CA ASN A 59 7.02 9.36 -7.82
C ASN A 59 8.17 10.08 -7.10
N GLU A 60 8.97 10.82 -7.86
CA GLU A 60 10.20 11.46 -7.40
C GLU A 60 10.02 12.41 -6.22
N LEU A 61 9.04 13.31 -6.30
CA LEU A 61 8.83 14.33 -5.27
C LEU A 61 8.46 13.70 -3.91
N PRO A 62 7.43 12.83 -3.79
CA PRO A 62 7.15 12.19 -2.50
C PRO A 62 8.28 11.28 -2.03
N ALA A 63 8.96 10.56 -2.94
CA ALA A 63 10.11 9.74 -2.56
C ALA A 63 11.24 10.58 -1.95
N THR A 64 11.53 11.75 -2.51
CA THR A 64 12.54 12.70 -2.00
C THR A 64 12.17 13.21 -0.61
N ILE A 65 10.90 13.53 -0.38
CA ILE A 65 10.42 14.04 0.92
C ILE A 65 10.40 12.94 2.00
N LEU A 66 9.96 11.73 1.66
CA LEU A 66 9.70 10.65 2.62
C LEU A 66 10.91 9.79 2.95
N THR A 67 11.86 9.66 2.02
CA THR A 67 13.03 8.78 2.19
C THR A 67 13.92 9.18 3.36
N PRO A 68 14.33 10.44 3.54
CA PRO A 68 15.19 10.83 4.66
C PRO A 68 14.62 10.46 6.04
N ARG A 69 13.30 10.62 6.21
CA ARG A 69 12.56 10.28 7.44
C ARG A 69 12.57 8.77 7.74
N SER A 70 12.71 7.96 6.70
CA SER A 70 12.70 6.50 6.76
C SER A 70 14.09 5.90 6.99
N LEU A 71 15.15 6.72 7.10
CA LEU A 71 16.54 6.26 7.18
C LEU A 71 17.13 6.46 8.58
N LYS A 72 18.10 5.61 8.92
CA LYS A 72 19.01 5.81 10.06
C LYS A 72 20.46 5.70 9.60
N PRO A 73 21.37 6.51 10.15
CA PRO A 73 22.80 6.39 9.86
C PRO A 73 23.33 5.06 10.38
N VAL A 74 24.26 4.45 9.64
CA VAL A 74 24.94 3.21 10.00
C VAL A 74 26.35 3.19 9.45
N GLU A 75 27.22 2.43 10.10
CA GLU A 75 28.56 2.11 9.63
C GLU A 75 28.60 0.68 9.08
N LYS A 76 29.42 0.45 8.05
CA LYS A 76 29.67 -0.88 7.52
C LYS A 76 31.14 -1.02 7.13
N THR A 77 31.78 -2.09 7.60
CA THR A 77 33.14 -2.44 7.17
C THR A 77 33.09 -3.21 5.86
N ASP A 78 33.86 -2.78 4.87
CA ASP A 78 34.00 -3.51 3.59
C ASP A 78 34.97 -4.71 3.71
N LYS A 79 35.18 -5.42 2.60
CA LYS A 79 36.08 -6.60 2.58
C LYS A 79 37.56 -6.24 2.76
N GLN A 80 37.92 -4.98 2.54
CA GLN A 80 39.27 -4.45 2.65
C GLN A 80 39.55 -3.86 4.04
N GLY A 81 38.54 -3.83 4.92
CA GLY A 81 38.66 -3.31 6.27
C GLY A 81 38.34 -1.82 6.40
N ASN A 82 37.87 -1.15 5.34
CA ASN A 82 37.51 0.26 5.41
C ASN A 82 36.14 0.43 6.08
N VAL A 83 36.02 1.42 6.98
CA VAL A 83 34.74 1.80 7.59
C VAL A 83 34.02 2.77 6.68
N LEU A 84 32.84 2.36 6.19
CA LEU A 84 31.97 3.17 5.34
C LEU A 84 30.81 3.73 6.17
N GLN A 85 30.62 5.05 6.09
CA GLN A 85 29.43 5.72 6.62
C GLN A 85 28.30 5.64 5.59
N GLY A 86 27.07 5.45 6.05
CA GLY A 86 25.91 5.45 5.17
C GLY A 86 24.59 5.33 5.92
N TYR A 87 23.58 4.82 5.22
CA TYR A 87 22.21 4.78 5.69
C TYR A 87 21.58 3.41 5.46
N THR A 88 20.67 3.04 6.35
CA THR A 88 19.77 1.89 6.17
C THR A 88 18.34 2.30 6.51
N TRP A 89 17.37 1.53 6.01
CA TRP A 89 15.96 1.71 6.36
C TRP A 89 15.71 1.50 7.86
N ARG A 90 14.87 2.35 8.45
CA ARG A 90 14.22 2.14 9.75
C ARG A 90 13.05 1.16 9.56
N SER A 91 13.37 -0.12 9.39
CA SER A 91 12.37 -1.17 9.16
C SER A 91 12.77 -2.43 9.92
N ASP A 92 11.79 -3.27 10.25
CA ASP A 92 12.06 -4.63 10.68
C ASP A 92 12.27 -5.50 9.42
N PRO A 93 13.38 -6.26 9.31
CA PRO A 93 13.61 -7.14 8.18
C PRO A 93 12.46 -8.11 7.88
N ILE A 94 11.66 -8.51 8.88
CA ILE A 94 10.52 -9.41 8.71
C ILE A 94 9.43 -8.78 7.83
N LEU A 95 9.30 -7.44 7.82
CA LEU A 95 8.33 -6.72 7.00
C LEU A 95 8.66 -6.78 5.49
N THR A 96 9.84 -7.27 5.13
CA THR A 96 10.23 -7.54 3.73
C THR A 96 9.78 -8.93 3.26
N PHE A 97 9.15 -9.71 4.13
CA PHE A 97 8.64 -11.04 3.81
C PHE A 97 7.21 -10.93 3.31
N HIS A 98 6.79 -11.89 2.48
CA HIS A 98 5.37 -12.00 2.15
C HIS A 98 4.64 -12.54 3.38
N ILE A 99 3.37 -12.16 3.56
CA ILE A 99 2.54 -12.67 4.66
C ILE A 99 2.43 -14.21 4.51
N PRO A 100 2.58 -14.99 5.60
CA PRO A 100 2.58 -16.46 5.55
C PRO A 100 1.27 -17.07 5.06
N THR A 101 0.16 -16.39 5.31
CA THR A 101 -1.20 -16.81 4.94
C THR A 101 -1.96 -15.59 4.44
N SER A 102 -2.63 -15.68 3.31
CA SER A 102 -3.48 -14.59 2.79
C SER A 102 -4.96 -14.92 3.00
N ALA A 103 -5.81 -13.90 2.84
CA ALA A 103 -7.25 -14.12 2.82
C ALA A 103 -7.65 -14.87 1.55
N SER A 104 -8.69 -15.71 1.61
CA SER A 104 -9.35 -16.19 0.38
C SER A 104 -10.30 -15.12 -0.17
N ASN A 105 -10.74 -15.25 -1.43
CA ASN A 105 -11.79 -14.38 -1.97
C ASN A 105 -13.07 -14.44 -1.11
N ALA A 106 -13.48 -15.65 -0.69
CA ALA A 106 -14.64 -15.83 0.20
C ALA A 106 -14.46 -15.10 1.55
N TYR A 107 -13.24 -15.08 2.10
CA TYR A 107 -12.93 -14.28 3.28
C TYR A 107 -13.09 -12.78 3.00
N GLY A 108 -12.49 -12.28 1.92
CA GLY A 108 -12.59 -10.87 1.53
C GLY A 108 -14.04 -10.43 1.30
N GLU A 109 -14.79 -11.22 0.56
CA GLU A 109 -16.21 -11.01 0.27
C GLU A 109 -17.06 -10.97 1.55
N ALA A 110 -16.86 -11.91 2.48
CA ALA A 110 -17.61 -11.96 3.74
C ALA A 110 -17.41 -10.72 4.62
N PHE A 111 -16.26 -10.06 4.53
CA PHE A 111 -16.00 -8.79 5.21
C PHE A 111 -16.62 -7.62 4.44
N MET A 112 -16.40 -7.54 3.13
CA MET A 112 -16.90 -6.44 2.31
C MET A 112 -18.43 -6.38 2.28
N ARG A 113 -19.11 -7.53 2.27
CA ARG A 113 -20.58 -7.60 2.39
C ARG A 113 -21.11 -7.04 3.70
N ARG A 114 -20.32 -6.94 4.77
CA ARG A 114 -20.77 -6.36 6.04
C ARG A 114 -20.65 -4.83 6.09
N ILE A 115 -20.08 -4.21 5.07
CA ILE A 115 -20.01 -2.75 4.98
C ILE A 115 -21.40 -2.22 4.69
N THR A 116 -21.98 -1.49 5.64
CA THR A 116 -23.33 -0.92 5.55
C THR A 116 -23.35 0.59 5.43
N CYS A 117 -22.20 1.26 5.51
CA CYS A 117 -22.13 2.72 5.43
C CYS A 117 -21.93 3.21 3.99
N PRO A 118 -22.10 4.52 3.70
CA PRO A 118 -21.76 5.07 2.40
C PRO A 118 -20.27 4.86 2.11
N PHE A 119 -19.96 4.39 0.92
CA PHE A 119 -18.63 3.97 0.50
C PHE A 119 -18.16 4.79 -0.71
N LEU A 120 -16.97 5.36 -0.60
CA LEU A 120 -16.26 6.06 -1.68
C LEU A 120 -15.00 5.31 -2.02
N ALA A 121 -14.79 5.00 -3.30
CA ALA A 121 -13.56 4.40 -3.79
C ALA A 121 -12.91 5.28 -4.86
N PHE A 122 -11.63 5.57 -4.71
CA PHE A 122 -10.81 6.20 -5.74
C PHE A 122 -9.85 5.19 -6.32
N PHE A 123 -9.81 5.13 -7.64
CA PHE A 123 -8.85 4.36 -8.38
C PHE A 123 -8.07 5.23 -9.34
N THR A 124 -6.93 4.74 -9.78
CA THR A 124 -6.12 5.33 -10.85
C THR A 124 -5.94 4.36 -12.00
N THR A 125 -5.64 4.92 -13.18
CA THR A 125 -5.42 4.17 -14.41
C THR A 125 -4.24 3.21 -14.33
N HIS A 126 -3.20 3.54 -13.57
CA HIS A 126 -1.98 2.73 -13.41
C HIS A 126 -1.78 2.21 -11.96
N GLY A 127 -2.84 2.17 -11.18
CA GLY A 127 -2.82 1.78 -9.76
C GLY A 127 -3.37 0.38 -9.49
N PHE A 128 -4.27 0.30 -8.51
CA PHE A 128 -4.82 -0.93 -7.93
C PHE A 128 -5.49 -1.82 -8.98
N ARG A 129 -6.16 -1.22 -9.98
CA ARG A 129 -6.83 -1.92 -11.10
C ARG A 129 -5.89 -2.76 -11.96
N THR A 130 -4.58 -2.46 -11.95
CA THR A 130 -3.59 -3.23 -12.74
C THR A 130 -3.27 -4.62 -12.15
N ARG A 131 -3.75 -4.90 -10.93
CA ARG A 131 -3.42 -6.12 -10.17
C ARG A 131 -4.62 -6.84 -9.58
N PHE A 132 -5.73 -6.15 -9.36
CA PHE A 132 -6.93 -6.72 -8.78
C PHE A 132 -8.12 -6.51 -9.69
N ASP A 133 -9.00 -7.50 -9.72
CA ASP A 133 -10.33 -7.34 -10.26
C ASP A 133 -11.14 -6.44 -9.33
N VAL A 134 -11.10 -5.14 -9.62
CA VAL A 134 -11.82 -4.12 -8.85
C VAL A 134 -13.31 -4.28 -9.04
N ASP A 135 -13.76 -4.69 -10.22
CA ASP A 135 -15.19 -4.78 -10.52
C ASP A 135 -15.82 -5.98 -9.79
N GLU A 136 -15.13 -7.12 -9.72
CA GLU A 136 -15.49 -8.24 -8.84
C GLU A 136 -15.60 -7.78 -7.39
N ARG A 137 -14.60 -7.06 -6.88
CA ARG A 137 -14.58 -6.61 -5.48
C ARG A 137 -15.65 -5.57 -5.16
N LEU A 138 -15.94 -4.65 -6.07
CA LEU A 138 -17.03 -3.68 -5.92
C LEU A 138 -18.38 -4.41 -5.84
N SER A 139 -18.55 -5.51 -6.57
CA SER A 139 -19.76 -6.33 -6.51
C SER A 139 -20.02 -6.94 -5.12
N TRP A 140 -18.99 -7.07 -4.28
CA TRP A 140 -19.12 -7.57 -2.91
C TRP A 140 -19.72 -6.54 -1.94
N LEU A 141 -19.78 -5.25 -2.30
CA LEU A 141 -20.34 -4.17 -1.46
C LEU A 141 -21.88 -4.14 -1.48
N THR A 142 -22.54 -5.30 -1.45
CA THR A 142 -23.99 -5.41 -1.66
C THR A 142 -24.85 -4.74 -0.59
N ASN A 143 -24.31 -4.54 0.61
CA ASN A 143 -25.05 -3.94 1.72
C ASN A 143 -24.65 -2.48 1.99
N ALA A 144 -23.73 -1.92 1.21
CA ALA A 144 -23.32 -0.53 1.36
C ALA A 144 -24.48 0.40 0.95
N GLN A 145 -24.77 1.42 1.76
CA GLN A 145 -25.88 2.35 1.49
C GLN A 145 -25.78 3.05 0.14
N VAL A 146 -24.58 3.52 -0.20
CA VAL A 146 -24.25 4.17 -1.47
C VAL A 146 -22.82 3.79 -1.80
N VAL A 147 -22.55 3.40 -3.04
CA VAL A 147 -21.19 3.17 -3.54
C VAL A 147 -20.90 4.20 -4.63
N THR A 148 -19.91 5.05 -4.39
CA THR A 148 -19.40 6.01 -5.37
C THR A 148 -17.98 5.61 -5.73
N THR A 149 -17.68 5.56 -7.03
CA THR A 149 -16.33 5.24 -7.51
C THR A 149 -15.86 6.29 -8.50
N HIS A 150 -14.60 6.70 -8.37
CA HIS A 150 -13.94 7.53 -9.36
C HIS A 150 -12.68 6.83 -9.86
N THR A 151 -12.38 7.02 -11.15
CA THR A 151 -11.09 6.67 -11.73
C THR A 151 -10.46 7.95 -12.25
N VAL A 152 -9.22 8.23 -11.82
CA VAL A 152 -8.43 9.39 -12.27
C VAL A 152 -7.15 8.92 -12.95
N GLU A 153 -6.51 9.78 -13.73
CA GLU A 153 -5.19 9.47 -14.26
C GLU A 153 -4.15 9.49 -13.13
N GLY A 154 -3.23 8.52 -13.11
CA GLY A 154 -2.13 8.50 -12.14
C GLY A 154 -1.69 7.12 -11.70
N SER A 155 -0.80 7.09 -10.71
CA SER A 155 -0.25 5.87 -10.10
C SER A 155 -1.01 5.46 -8.83
N HIS A 156 -0.57 4.38 -8.18
CA HIS A 156 -1.14 3.91 -6.92
C HIS A 156 -1.06 4.93 -5.77
N HIS A 157 -0.04 5.79 -5.77
CA HIS A 157 0.19 6.74 -4.67
C HIS A 157 -0.42 8.12 -4.95
N ILE A 158 -1.57 8.18 -5.63
CA ILE A 158 -2.20 9.43 -6.07
C ILE A 158 -2.39 10.45 -4.95
N HIS A 159 -2.68 10.00 -3.72
CA HIS A 159 -2.80 10.85 -2.54
C HIS A 159 -1.50 11.56 -2.12
N LEU A 160 -0.35 11.10 -2.63
CA LEU A 160 0.96 11.75 -2.46
C LEU A 160 1.35 12.55 -3.71
N GLU A 161 0.84 12.19 -4.88
CA GLU A 161 1.22 12.78 -6.16
C GLU A 161 0.37 14.00 -6.52
N ASP A 162 -0.93 13.94 -6.24
CA ASP A 162 -1.90 15.03 -6.41
C ASP A 162 -2.83 15.08 -5.18
N PRO A 163 -2.30 15.50 -4.01
CA PRO A 163 -3.07 15.57 -2.78
C PRO A 163 -4.23 16.57 -2.89
N GLU A 164 -4.10 17.63 -3.69
CA GLU A 164 -5.15 18.62 -3.91
C GLU A 164 -6.36 18.03 -4.62
N LEU A 165 -6.15 17.24 -5.69
CA LEU A 165 -7.23 16.52 -6.38
C LEU A 165 -7.96 15.58 -5.43
N VAL A 166 -7.21 14.75 -4.71
CA VAL A 166 -7.80 13.77 -3.76
C VAL A 166 -8.56 14.50 -2.66
N ALA A 167 -7.99 15.57 -2.08
CA ALA A 167 -8.64 16.35 -1.04
C ALA A 167 -9.93 17.01 -1.53
N LYS A 168 -9.94 17.58 -2.75
CA LYS A 168 -11.12 18.17 -3.37
C LYS A 168 -12.24 17.13 -3.52
N MET A 169 -11.95 16.00 -4.15
CA MET A 169 -12.97 14.98 -4.43
C MET A 169 -13.53 14.36 -3.16
N VAL A 170 -12.67 14.08 -2.17
CA VAL A 170 -13.11 13.59 -0.85
C VAL A 170 -14.00 14.63 -0.15
N SER A 171 -13.57 15.89 -0.12
CA SER A 171 -14.31 16.97 0.56
C SER A 171 -15.67 17.21 -0.08
N GLU A 172 -15.73 17.27 -1.41
CA GLU A 172 -16.98 17.43 -2.15
C GLU A 172 -17.98 16.30 -1.84
N TRP A 173 -17.50 15.05 -1.83
CA TRP A 173 -18.33 13.88 -1.53
C TRP A 173 -18.85 13.86 -0.08
N ILE A 174 -18.02 14.27 0.89
CA ILE A 174 -18.42 14.41 2.30
C ILE A 174 -19.49 15.49 2.45
N ILE A 175 -19.25 16.68 1.88
CA ILE A 175 -20.17 17.83 1.96
C ILE A 175 -21.51 17.51 1.32
N GLU A 176 -21.53 16.80 0.20
CA GLU A 176 -22.78 16.37 -0.44
C GLU A 176 -23.62 15.49 0.48
N ARG A 177 -22.99 14.57 1.22
CA ARG A 177 -23.68 13.62 2.11
C ARG A 177 -24.17 14.25 3.41
N ASP A 178 -23.39 15.17 3.96
CA ASP A 178 -23.78 15.92 5.14
C ASP A 178 -25.06 16.75 4.89
N LYS A 179 -25.26 17.23 3.65
CA LYS A 179 -26.50 17.92 3.25
C LYS A 179 -27.71 16.99 3.15
N THR A 180 -27.50 15.70 2.96
CA THR A 180 -28.57 14.70 2.75
C THR A 180 -29.03 14.00 4.03
N GLU A 181 -28.17 13.95 5.05
CA GLU A 181 -28.44 13.25 6.30
C GLU A 181 -28.81 14.27 7.39
N LYS A 182 -30.11 14.52 7.60
CA LYS A 182 -30.67 15.23 8.78
C LYS A 182 -29.67 16.17 9.51
N ALA A 183 -29.29 17.28 8.87
CA ALA A 183 -28.65 18.41 9.55
C ALA A 183 -29.68 19.17 10.42
N ARG A 184 -30.35 18.45 11.32
CA ARG A 184 -31.21 18.90 12.41
C ARG A 184 -31.12 17.87 13.53
N LEU A 185 -30.11 18.04 14.39
CA LEU A 185 -30.36 17.93 15.82
C LEU A 185 -31.07 19.22 16.25
#